data_AF-A0A1B2M2Z8-F1
#
_entry.id   AF-A0A1B2M2Z8-F1
#
_cell.length_a   1.000
_cell.length_b   1.000
_cell.length_c   1.000
_cell.angle_alpha   90.00
_cell.angle_beta   90.00
_cell.angle_gamma   90.00
#
_symmetry.space_group_name_H-M   'P 1'
#
loop_
_entity.id
_entity.type
_entity.pdbx_description
1 polymer ?
#
loop_
_entity_poly.entity_id
_entity_poly.type
_entity_poly.pdbx_seq_one_letter_code
_entity_poly.pdbx_strand_id
1 'polypeptide(L)'
;MSWSTFNLMMDELRVQLPVNTGKGRPPKLPLEDRLLLCLEYWREYRTLFHVGMNYGVSETSALRTTRKIEDILIKSGKFSLPKQMPDREEANWDVVVVDATEIFVQRPKKTEKMV
;
A
#
# COMPACT_ATOMS: atom_id res chain seq x y z
N MET A 1 -3.11 -12.16 -4.25
CA MET A 1 -1.76 -11.66 -4.58
C MET A 1 -0.85 -12.87 -4.76
N SER A 2 -0.09 -12.94 -5.86
CA SER A 2 0.89 -14.02 -6.06
C SER A 2 2.16 -13.74 -5.26
N TRP A 3 2.93 -14.81 -4.99
CA TRP A 3 4.21 -14.69 -4.30
C TRP A 3 5.24 -13.88 -5.10
N SER A 4 5.19 -13.94 -6.43
CA SER A 4 6.03 -13.14 -7.32
C SER A 4 5.78 -11.63 -7.18
N THR A 5 4.51 -11.21 -7.10
CA THR A 5 4.16 -9.80 -6.88
C THR A 5 4.64 -9.31 -5.52
N PHE A 6 4.47 -10.13 -4.46
CA PHE A 6 4.93 -9.78 -3.12
C PHE A 6 6.46 -9.57 -3.08
N ASN A 7 7.22 -10.46 -3.71
CA ASN A 7 8.68 -10.31 -3.77
C ASN A 7 9.10 -9.07 -4.56
N LEU A 8 8.42 -8.77 -5.67
CA LEU A 8 8.67 -7.55 -6.43
C LEU A 8 8.44 -6.29 -5.58
N MET A 9 7.39 -6.26 -4.76
CA MET A 9 7.15 -5.17 -3.81
C MET A 9 8.27 -5.08 -2.77
N MET A 10 8.70 -6.20 -2.22
CA MET A 10 9.81 -6.25 -1.25
C MET A 10 11.13 -5.76 -1.83
N ASP A 11 11.44 -6.12 -3.08
CA ASP A 11 12.65 -5.67 -3.76
C ASP A 11 12.62 -4.15 -4.00
N GLU A 12 11.48 -3.58 -4.42
CA GLU A 12 11.31 -2.13 -4.51
C GLU A 12 11.50 -1.43 -3.16
N LEU A 13 10.94 -2.00 -2.10
CA LEU A 13 11.09 -1.45 -0.76
C LEU A 13 12.54 -1.52 -0.27
N ARG A 14 13.29 -2.58 -0.57
CA ARG A 14 14.71 -2.73 -0.19
C ARG A 14 15.60 -1.74 -0.94
N VAL A 15 15.27 -1.42 -2.19
CA VAL A 15 16.00 -0.42 -2.99
C VAL A 15 15.78 0.99 -2.44
N GLN A 16 14.52 1.34 -2.09
CA GLN A 16 14.16 2.70 -1.71
C GLN A 16 14.26 3.00 -0.21
N LEU A 17 14.21 1.97 0.65
CA LEU A 17 14.43 2.11 2.08
C LEU A 17 15.89 1.82 2.39
N PRO A 18 16.69 2.85 2.72
CA PRO A 18 18.06 2.58 3.11
C PRO A 18 18.07 1.73 4.38
N VAL A 19 18.91 0.70 4.38
CA VAL A 19 19.17 -0.16 5.53
C VAL A 19 19.83 0.68 6.62
N ASN A 20 19.02 1.24 7.52
CA ASN A 20 19.45 1.96 8.71
C ASN A 20 20.59 2.97 8.48
N THR A 21 20.37 4.01 7.67
CA THR A 21 21.29 5.16 7.63
C THR A 21 21.15 6.03 8.89
N GLY A 22 21.54 5.48 10.04
CA GLY A 22 22.09 6.17 11.22
C GLY A 22 21.32 7.31 11.90
N LYS A 23 20.13 7.72 11.45
CA LYS A 23 19.42 8.86 12.01
C LYS A 23 18.00 8.47 12.44
N GLY A 24 17.82 8.23 13.74
CA GLY A 24 16.52 8.06 14.39
C GLY A 24 16.29 6.68 15.02
N ARG A 25 15.10 6.50 15.61
CA ARG A 25 14.67 5.23 16.22
C ARG A 25 14.47 4.18 15.12
N PRO A 26 15.04 2.97 15.25
CA PRO A 26 14.81 1.91 14.29
C PRO A 26 13.32 1.51 14.27
N PRO A 27 12.79 1.09 13.11
CA PRO A 27 11.42 0.61 13.03
C PRO A 27 11.25 -0.65 13.89
N LYS A 28 10.11 -0.74 14.60
CA LYS A 28 9.80 -1.87 15.51
C LYS A 28 9.55 -3.18 14.74
N LEU A 29 9.00 -3.07 13.53
CA LEU A 29 8.63 -4.21 12.68
C LEU A 29 9.68 -4.44 11.59
N PRO A 30 9.96 -5.71 11.21
CA PRO A 30 10.75 -6.05 10.04
C PRO A 30 10.06 -5.55 8.75
N LEU A 31 10.79 -5.51 7.65
CA LEU A 31 10.26 -4.90 6.42
C LEU A 31 9.07 -5.66 5.86
N GLU A 32 9.12 -6.98 5.95
CA GLU A 32 8.10 -7.94 5.53
C GLU A 32 6.79 -7.67 6.27
N ASP A 33 6.82 -7.57 7.59
CA ASP A 33 5.65 -7.29 8.43
C ASP A 33 5.08 -5.89 8.18
N ARG A 34 5.94 -4.91 7.86
CA ARG A 34 5.46 -3.57 7.48
C ARG A 34 4.68 -3.62 6.17
N LEU A 35 5.13 -4.40 5.18
CA LEU A 35 4.39 -4.58 3.94
C LEU A 35 3.09 -5.36 4.21
N LEU A 36 3.14 -6.43 4.99
CA LEU A 36 1.97 -7.23 5.32
C LEU A 36 0.89 -6.41 6.04
N LEU A 37 1.29 -5.56 6.99
CA LEU A 37 0.43 -4.58 7.65
C LEU A 37 -0.31 -3.70 6.65
N CYS A 38 0.37 -3.22 5.61
CA CYS A 38 -0.25 -2.38 4.57
C CYS A 38 -1.22 -3.17 3.71
N LEU A 39 -0.86 -4.41 3.35
CA LEU A 39 -1.71 -5.29 2.54
C LEU A 39 -2.99 -5.67 3.28
N GLU A 40 -2.92 -5.96 4.58
CA GLU A 40 -4.10 -6.19 5.42
C GLU A 40 -5.00 -4.95 5.47
N TYR A 41 -4.40 -3.78 5.65
CA TYR A 41 -5.13 -2.51 5.64
C TYR A 41 -5.86 -2.29 4.30
N TRP A 42 -5.20 -2.46 3.16
CA TRP A 42 -5.83 -2.27 1.84
C TRP A 42 -6.87 -3.33 1.50
N ARG A 43 -6.69 -4.57 1.97
CA ARG A 43 -7.60 -5.68 1.69
C ARG A 43 -8.87 -5.64 2.53
N GLU A 44 -8.75 -5.31 3.82
CA GLU A 44 -9.87 -5.40 4.76
C GLU A 44 -10.40 -4.02 5.19
N TYR A 45 -9.73 -2.93 4.80
CA TYR A 45 -10.08 -1.55 5.17
C TYR A 45 -10.29 -1.34 6.68
N ARG A 46 -9.71 -2.21 7.51
CA ARG A 46 -9.82 -2.16 8.97
C ARG A 46 -9.12 -0.91 9.51
N THR A 47 -9.60 -0.32 10.60
CA THR A 47 -8.97 0.89 11.15
C THR A 47 -7.50 0.63 11.50
N LEU A 48 -6.64 1.62 11.27
CA LEU A 48 -5.20 1.53 11.55
C LEU A 48 -4.88 1.28 13.03
N PHE A 49 -5.82 1.61 13.92
CA PHE A 49 -5.77 1.22 15.33
C PHE A 49 -5.83 -0.30 15.51
N HIS A 50 -6.82 -0.97 14.92
CA HIS A 50 -6.96 -2.43 15.01
C HIS A 50 -5.84 -3.16 14.26
N VAL A 51 -5.48 -2.68 13.06
CA VAL A 51 -4.34 -3.24 12.32
C VAL A 51 -3.07 -3.05 13.15
N GLY A 52 -2.82 -1.87 13.70
CA GLY A 52 -1.67 -1.61 14.55
C GLY A 52 -1.60 -2.53 15.78
N MET A 53 -2.74 -2.82 16.42
CA MET A 53 -2.80 -3.77 17.54
C MET A 53 -2.31 -5.17 17.16
N ASN A 54 -2.72 -5.70 16.00
CA ASN A 54 -2.30 -7.03 15.54
C ASN A 54 -0.77 -7.15 15.43
N TYR A 55 -0.09 -6.06 15.08
CA TYR A 55 1.36 -6.00 14.93
C TYR A 55 2.07 -5.38 16.15
N GLY A 56 1.34 -5.07 17.24
CA GLY A 56 1.90 -4.46 18.44
C GLY A 56 2.51 -3.06 18.21
N VAL A 57 1.99 -2.28 17.27
CA VAL A 57 2.40 -0.89 17.00
C VAL A 57 1.25 0.08 17.28
N SER A 58 1.57 1.34 17.56
CA SER A 58 0.54 2.38 17.73
C SER A 58 -0.15 2.69 16.40
N GLU A 59 -1.40 3.18 16.46
CA GLU A 59 -2.14 3.65 15.29
C GLU A 59 -1.33 4.64 14.45
N THR A 60 -0.67 5.60 15.10
CA THR A 60 0.18 6.58 14.41
C THR A 60 1.36 5.92 13.70
N SER A 61 1.93 4.86 14.27
CA SER A 61 3.02 4.10 13.65
C SER A 61 2.53 3.29 12.46
N ALA A 62 1.35 2.66 12.56
CA ALA A 62 0.69 1.99 11.45
C ALA A 62 0.43 2.98 10.30
N LEU A 63 -0.20 4.13 10.60
CA LEU A 63 -0.47 5.20 9.62
C LEU A 63 0.80 5.67 8.88
N ARG A 64 1.87 5.98 9.63
CA ARG A 64 3.14 6.42 9.05
C ARG A 64 3.78 5.32 8.19
N THR A 65 3.65 4.07 8.60
CA THR A 65 4.17 2.92 7.86
C THR A 65 3.42 2.73 6.55
N THR A 66 2.08 2.72 6.60
CA THR A 66 1.22 2.61 5.43
C THR A 66 1.50 3.70 4.41
N ARG A 67 1.47 4.97 4.83
CA ARG A 67 1.77 6.10 3.93
C ARG A 67 3.14 6.00 3.30
N LYS A 68 4.17 5.63 4.09
CA LYS A 68 5.53 5.52 3.59
C LYS A 68 5.68 4.41 2.54
N ILE A 69 5.09 3.25 2.78
CA ILE A 69 5.13 2.12 1.84
C ILE A 69 4.33 2.45 0.58
N GLU A 70 3.13 3.02 0.74
CA GLU A 70 2.29 3.48 -0.36
C GLU A 70 3.04 4.46 -1.27
N ASP A 71 3.65 5.49 -0.70
CA ASP A 71 4.43 6.48 -1.44
C ASP A 71 5.57 5.85 -2.24
N ILE A 72 6.28 4.87 -1.66
CA ILE A 72 7.40 4.18 -2.31
C ILE A 72 6.89 3.35 -3.50
N LEU A 73 5.82 2.57 -3.30
CA LEU A 73 5.27 1.72 -4.35
C LEU A 73 4.65 2.55 -5.48
N ILE A 74 3.97 3.65 -5.17
CA ILE A 74 3.45 4.60 -6.17
C ILE A 74 4.60 5.22 -6.97
N LYS A 75 5.65 5.70 -6.30
CA LYS A 75 6.82 6.30 -6.96
C LYS A 75 7.59 5.32 -7.84
N SER A 76 7.54 4.02 -7.52
CA SER A 76 8.18 2.99 -8.36
C SER A 76 7.57 2.90 -9.76
N GLY A 77 6.28 3.23 -9.92
CA GLY A 77 5.53 3.07 -11.17
C GLY A 77 5.30 1.62 -11.62
N LYS A 78 5.90 0.62 -10.94
CA LYS A 78 5.86 -0.79 -11.34
C LYS A 78 4.51 -1.46 -11.11
N PHE A 79 3.71 -0.90 -10.21
CA PHE A 79 2.38 -1.39 -9.85
C PHE A 79 1.25 -0.53 -10.42
N SER A 80 1.58 0.42 -11.31
CA SER A 80 0.58 1.24 -11.97
C SER A 80 -0.21 0.41 -12.97
N LEU A 81 -1.53 0.53 -12.91
CA LEU A 81 -2.39 -0.03 -13.94
C LEU A 81 -2.17 0.69 -15.28
N PRO A 82 -2.26 -0.03 -16.41
CA PRO A 82 -2.16 0.61 -17.72
C PRO A 82 -3.29 1.63 -17.89
N LYS A 83 -2.95 2.80 -18.44
CA LYS A 83 -3.92 3.90 -18.65
C LYS A 83 -5.00 3.55 -19.67
N GLN A 84 -4.68 2.68 -20.61
CA GLN A 84 -5.59 2.12 -21.59
C GLN A 84 -5.62 0.62 -21.35
N MET A 85 -6.82 0.04 -21.29
CA MET A 85 -6.94 -1.41 -21.25
C MET A 85 -6.49 -1.95 -22.62
N PRO A 86 -5.57 -2.94 -22.67
CA PRO A 86 -5.22 -3.58 -23.93
C PRO A 86 -6.45 -4.29 -24.51
N ASP A 87 -6.50 -4.37 -25.84
CA ASP A 87 -7.57 -5.09 -26.52
C ASP A 87 -7.60 -6.56 -26.08
N ARG A 88 -8.81 -7.12 -26.05
CA ARG A 88 -9.12 -8.43 -25.42
C ARG A 88 -8.28 -9.60 -25.97
N GLU A 89 -7.73 -9.44 -27.18
CA GLU A 89 -6.99 -10.47 -27.92
C GLU A 89 -5.47 -10.45 -27.67
N GLU A 90 -4.90 -9.32 -27.24
CA GLU A 90 -3.45 -9.17 -27.00
C GLU A 90 -3.05 -9.48 -25.55
N ALA A 91 -3.99 -9.41 -24.62
CA ALA A 91 -3.72 -9.64 -23.21
C ALA A 91 -4.08 -11.07 -22.82
N ASN A 92 -3.07 -11.83 -22.39
CA ASN A 92 -3.26 -13.09 -21.67
C ASN A 92 -3.83 -12.76 -20.28
N TRP A 93 -5.15 -12.54 -20.18
CA TRP A 93 -5.81 -12.20 -18.93
C TRP A 93 -5.94 -13.43 -18.03
N ASP A 94 -5.03 -13.60 -17.08
CA ASP A 94 -5.37 -14.23 -15.80
C ASP A 94 -6.28 -13.24 -15.04
N VAL A 95 -7.56 -13.17 -15.42
CA VAL A 95 -8.67 -12.41 -14.81
C VAL A 95 -8.28 -11.45 -13.67
N VAL A 96 -8.28 -10.14 -13.93
CA VAL A 96 -8.21 -9.12 -12.85
C VAL A 96 -9.61 -8.92 -12.28
N VAL A 97 -9.97 -9.71 -11.26
CA VAL A 97 -11.18 -9.47 -10.46
C VAL A 97 -10.90 -8.32 -9.50
N VAL A 98 -11.46 -7.14 -9.78
CA VAL A 98 -11.46 -6.02 -8.84
C VAL A 98 -12.70 -6.17 -7.96
N ASP A 99 -12.49 -6.60 -6.71
CA ASP A 99 -13.54 -6.57 -5.70
C ASP A 99 -13.78 -5.12 -5.29
N ALA A 100 -14.86 -4.53 -5.79
CA ALA A 100 -15.28 -3.18 -5.44
C ALA A 100 -16.29 -3.26 -4.29
N THR A 101 -15.81 -3.41 -3.06
CA THR A 101 -16.67 -3.24 -1.88
C THR A 101 -16.88 -1.75 -1.63
N GLU A 102 -18.04 -1.24 -2.00
CA GLU A 102 -18.46 0.12 -1.67
C GLU A 102 -18.74 0.21 -0.16
N ILE A 103 -17.84 0.82 0.59
CA ILE A 103 -18.11 1.26 1.96
C ILE A 103 -18.57 2.72 1.88
N PHE A 104 -19.68 3.06 2.56
CA PHE A 104 -20.15 4.44 2.65
C PHE A 104 -19.09 5.30 3.34
N VAL A 105 -18.28 6.00 2.55
CA VAL A 105 -17.33 7.00 3.02
C VAL A 105 -17.88 8.38 2.67
N GLN A 106 -17.81 9.31 3.63
CA GLN A 106 -18.19 10.70 3.41
C GLN A 106 -17.31 11.28 2.30
N ARG A 107 -17.89 11.48 1.10
CA ARG A 107 -17.21 12.21 0.02
C ARG A 107 -16.91 13.63 0.52
N PRO A 108 -15.65 14.10 0.45
CA PRO A 108 -15.34 15.49 0.75
C PRO A 108 -16.19 16.39 -0.16
N LYS A 109 -16.99 17.28 0.42
CA LYS A 109 -17.73 18.27 -0.38
C LYS A 109 -16.70 19.18 -1.05
N LYS A 110 -16.82 19.34 -2.37
CA LYS A 110 -15.96 20.22 -3.14
C LYS A 110 -16.15 21.65 -2.61
N THR A 111 -15.14 22.19 -1.93
CA THR A 111 -15.13 23.61 -1.58
C THR A 111 -14.88 24.39 -2.86
N GLU A 112 -15.78 25.30 -3.21
CA GLU A 112 -15.52 26.28 -4.25
C GLU A 112 -14.30 27.11 -3.83
N LYS A 113 -13.32 27.16 -4.73
CA LYS A 113 -12.01 27.84 -4.67
C LYS A 113 -11.83 28.82 -3.50
N MET A 114 -10.77 28.63 -2.72
CA MET A 114 -10.13 29.73 -1.99
C MET A 114 -9.65 30.73 -3.06
N VAL A 115 -10.30 31.89 -3.11
CA VAL A 115 -9.88 33.06 -3.88
C VAL A 115 -8.60 33.62 -3.30
#